data_AF-A0A976CB60-F1
#
_entry.id   AF-A0A976CB60-F1
#
_cell.length_a   1.000
_cell.length_b   1.000
_cell.length_c   1.000
_cell.angle_alpha   90.00
_cell.angle_beta   90.00
_cell.angle_gamma   90.00
#
_symmetry.space_group_name_H-M   'P 1'
#
loop_
_entity.id
_entity.type
_entity.pdbx_description
1 polymer ?
#
loop_
_entity_poly.entity_id
_entity_poly.type
_entity_poly.pdbx_seq_one_letter_code
_entity_poly.pdbx_strand_id
1 'polypeptide(L)'
;MLHRRPRRNRKTAVIRALAQENYIQKEQLIFPLFLIEGEGKRVEISSMPNIYRYSLDFLLEEIAECIELGIQTFAPFPSLRED
;
A
#
# COMPACT_ATOMS: atom_id res chain seq x y z
N MET A 1 -5.78 -31.13 36.01
CA MET A 1 -5.95 -30.95 34.54
C MET A 1 -5.71 -29.50 34.17
N LEU A 2 -5.03 -29.19 33.06
CA LEU A 2 -4.94 -27.81 32.54
C LEU A 2 -6.29 -27.37 31.94
N HIS A 3 -6.98 -26.46 32.64
CA HIS A 3 -8.31 -25.97 32.26
C HIS A 3 -8.28 -24.92 31.13
N ARG A 4 -7.27 -24.05 31.09
CA ARG A 4 -7.06 -23.10 29.98
C ARG A 4 -6.10 -23.67 28.95
N ARG A 5 -6.56 -23.72 27.69
CA ARG A 5 -5.77 -24.21 26.56
C ARG A 5 -5.94 -23.28 25.35
N PRO A 6 -5.18 -22.18 25.27
CA PRO A 6 -5.30 -21.19 24.18
C PRO A 6 -5.17 -21.78 22.78
N ARG A 7 -4.43 -22.90 22.64
CA ARG A 7 -4.30 -23.63 21.37
C ARG A 7 -5.63 -24.15 20.80
N ARG A 8 -6.69 -24.28 21.61
CA ARG A 8 -8.04 -24.66 21.12
C ARG A 8 -8.56 -23.68 20.06
N ASN A 9 -8.35 -22.38 20.28
CA ASN A 9 -8.76 -21.32 19.35
C ASN A 9 -7.85 -21.21 18.11
N ARG A 10 -6.78 -22.04 18.01
CA ARG A 10 -5.81 -22.01 16.91
C ARG A 10 -5.85 -23.27 16.05
N LYS A 11 -6.76 -24.21 16.34
CA LYS A 11 -6.80 -25.57 15.77
C LYS A 11 -7.05 -25.59 14.26
N THR A 12 -7.94 -24.74 13.75
CA THR A 12 -8.31 -24.68 12.33
C THR A 12 -8.35 -23.25 11.84
N ALA A 13 -8.30 -23.05 10.51
CA ALA A 13 -8.42 -21.73 9.90
C ALA A 13 -9.77 -21.07 10.27
N VAL A 14 -10.86 -21.83 10.23
CA VAL A 14 -12.21 -21.34 10.58
C VAL A 14 -12.28 -20.84 12.03
N ILE A 15 -11.72 -21.57 13.00
CA ILE A 15 -11.73 -21.15 14.40
C ILE A 15 -10.86 -19.91 14.62
N ARG A 16 -9.72 -19.80 13.92
CA ARG A 16 -8.88 -18.60 13.97
C ARG A 16 -9.57 -17.39 13.39
N ALA A 17 -10.26 -17.55 12.25
CA ALA A 17 -11.02 -16.47 11.63
C ALA A 17 -12.15 -15.98 12.54
N LEU A 18 -12.89 -16.89 13.20
CA LEU A 18 -13.92 -16.52 14.17
C LEU A 18 -13.37 -15.73 15.37
N ALA A 19 -12.17 -16.06 15.83
CA ALA A 19 -11.52 -15.44 16.98
C ALA A 19 -10.59 -14.27 16.62
N GLN A 20 -10.52 -13.86 15.34
CA GLN A 20 -9.64 -12.79 14.89
C GLN A 20 -10.20 -11.43 15.31
N GLU A 21 -9.35 -10.64 15.96
CA GLU A 21 -9.75 -9.35 16.55
C GLU A 21 -9.58 -8.18 15.58
N ASN A 22 -8.56 -8.23 14.71
CA ASN A 22 -8.18 -7.13 13.83
C ASN A 22 -8.25 -7.55 12.37
N TYR A 23 -8.71 -6.64 11.51
CA TYR A 23 -8.82 -6.83 10.08
C TYR A 23 -8.13 -5.67 9.38
N ILE A 24 -7.46 -5.94 8.26
CA ILE A 24 -6.94 -4.93 7.35
C ILE A 24 -7.82 -4.95 6.10
N GLN A 25 -8.37 -3.78 5.78
CA GLN A 25 -9.20 -3.51 4.63
C GLN A 25 -8.46 -2.53 3.70
N LYS A 26 -8.83 -2.50 2.42
CA LYS A 26 -8.11 -1.70 1.41
C LYS A 26 -8.19 -0.20 1.71
N GLU A 27 -9.29 0.22 2.31
CA GLU A 27 -9.60 1.59 2.73
C GLU A 27 -8.65 2.10 3.82
N GLN A 28 -7.96 1.19 4.52
CA GLN A 28 -6.95 1.53 5.53
C GLN A 28 -5.55 1.72 4.95
N LEU A 29 -5.37 1.50 3.63
CA LEU A 29 -4.10 1.66 2.95
C LEU A 29 -3.97 3.08 2.38
N ILE A 30 -2.77 3.65 2.53
CA ILE A 30 -2.37 4.91 1.92
C ILE A 30 -1.16 4.63 1.05
N PHE A 31 -1.20 5.03 -0.22
CA PHE A 31 -0.09 4.83 -1.15
C PHE A 31 0.74 6.12 -1.34
N PRO A 32 2.02 6.13 -0.90
CA PRO A 32 2.93 7.24 -1.17
C PRO A 32 3.28 7.32 -2.66
N LEU A 33 3.21 8.52 -3.22
CA LEU A 33 3.47 8.80 -4.62
C LEU A 33 4.57 9.85 -4.77
N PHE A 34 5.57 9.59 -5.61
CA PHE A 34 6.71 10.49 -5.79
C PHE A 34 6.61 11.24 -7.13
N LEU A 35 6.51 12.56 -7.07
CA LEU A 35 6.34 13.42 -8.24
C LEU A 35 7.66 14.09 -8.63
N ILE A 36 7.96 14.15 -9.92
CA ILE A 36 9.07 14.91 -10.51
C ILE A 36 8.57 15.80 -11.64
N GLU A 37 9.31 16.88 -11.92
CA GLU A 37 9.01 17.77 -13.03
C GLU A 37 9.35 17.16 -14.40
N GLY A 38 8.58 17.58 -15.41
CA GLY A 38 8.70 17.15 -16.79
C GLY A 38 7.43 16.43 -17.28
N GLU A 39 7.56 15.76 -18.41
CA GLU A 39 6.49 15.05 -19.11
C GLU A 39 7.05 13.72 -19.62
N GLY A 40 6.26 12.64 -19.58
CA GLY A 40 6.68 11.30 -20.02
C GLY A 40 7.85 10.71 -19.22
N LYS A 41 8.01 11.08 -17.94
CA LYS A 41 9.12 10.61 -17.10
C LYS A 41 8.67 9.57 -16.10
N ARG A 42 9.39 8.45 -16.08
CA ARG A 42 9.32 7.40 -15.06
C ARG A 42 10.74 7.04 -14.67
N VAL A 43 11.13 7.34 -13.43
CA VAL A 43 12.50 7.18 -12.95
C VAL A 43 12.52 6.27 -11.73
N GLU A 44 13.20 5.14 -11.82
CA GLU A 44 13.30 4.21 -10.70
C GLU A 44 14.08 4.81 -9.52
N ILE A 45 13.61 4.52 -8.30
CA ILE A 45 14.33 4.83 -7.07
C ILE A 45 15.19 3.62 -6.72
N SER A 46 16.49 3.69 -6.95
CA SER A 46 17.42 2.56 -6.77
C SER A 46 17.43 1.96 -5.36
N SER A 47 17.18 2.75 -4.32
CA SER A 47 17.08 2.28 -2.93
C SER A 47 15.71 1.67 -2.58
N MET A 48 14.71 1.82 -3.45
CA MET A 48 13.34 1.33 -3.27
C MET A 48 12.90 0.57 -4.54
N PRO A 49 13.31 -0.70 -4.69
CA PRO A 49 13.01 -1.48 -5.89
C PRO A 49 11.51 -1.51 -6.21
N ASN A 50 11.17 -1.36 -7.49
CA ASN A 50 9.81 -1.26 -8.01
C ASN A 50 9.04 0.03 -7.63
N ILE A 51 9.70 1.01 -7.00
CA ILE A 51 9.13 2.33 -6.75
C ILE A 51 9.78 3.34 -7.71
N TYR A 52 8.95 4.22 -8.25
CA TYR A 52 9.35 5.18 -9.27
C TYR A 52 8.95 6.60 -8.85
N ARG A 53 9.67 7.57 -9.42
CA ARG A 53 9.23 8.96 -9.51
C ARG A 53 8.57 9.15 -10.86
N TYR A 54 7.40 9.77 -10.86
CA TYR A 54 6.59 9.98 -12.05
C TYR A 54 6.48 11.47 -12.37
N SER A 55 6.45 11.82 -13.65
CA SER A 55 5.83 13.08 -14.09
C SER A 55 4.32 13.02 -13.89
N LEU A 56 3.66 14.19 -13.92
CA LEU A 56 2.24 14.29 -13.58
C LEU A 56 1.33 13.41 -14.46
N ASP A 57 1.62 13.31 -15.74
CA ASP A 57 0.91 12.49 -16.72
C ASP A 57 0.90 11.00 -16.33
N PHE A 58 2.08 10.39 -16.16
CA PHE A 58 2.17 8.99 -15.73
C PHE A 58 1.70 8.76 -14.28
N LEU A 59 1.80 9.77 -13.43
CA LEU A 59 1.28 9.66 -12.07
C LEU A 59 -0.25 9.46 -12.05
N LEU A 60 -0.97 10.14 -12.96
CA LEU A 60 -2.42 9.98 -13.07
C LEU A 60 -2.82 8.60 -13.60
N GLU A 61 -2.03 8.03 -14.51
CA GLU A 61 -2.21 6.63 -14.97
C GLU A 61 -2.03 5.64 -13.81
N GLU A 62 -0.96 5.79 -13.03
CA GLU A 62 -0.70 4.95 -11.84
C GLU A 62 -1.83 5.05 -10.80
N ILE A 63 -2.36 6.26 -10.56
CA ILE A 63 -3.50 6.47 -9.66
C ILE A 63 -4.75 5.74 -10.19
N ALA A 64 -5.00 5.78 -11.50
CA ALA A 64 -6.15 5.10 -12.10
C ALA A 64 -6.09 3.58 -11.86
N GLU A 65 -4.94 2.95 -12.09
CA GLU A 65 -4.73 1.52 -11.79
C GLU A 65 -4.91 1.21 -10.29
N CYS A 66 -4.39 2.07 -9.41
CA CYS A 66 -4.56 1.91 -7.97
C CYS A 66 -6.03 1.95 -7.53
N ILE A 67 -6.83 2.83 -8.15
CA ILE A 67 -8.27 2.94 -7.87
C ILE A 67 -8.99 1.66 -8.31
N GLU A 68 -8.65 1.08 -9.46
CA GLU A 68 -9.21 -0.20 -9.92
C GLU A 68 -8.91 -1.35 -8.94
N LEU A 69 -7.75 -1.32 -8.29
CA LEU A 69 -7.37 -2.27 -7.24
C LEU A 69 -8.08 -2.01 -5.89
N GLY A 70 -8.74 -0.86 -5.73
CA GLY A 70 -9.47 -0.44 -4.53
C GLY A 70 -8.66 0.41 -3.56
N ILE A 71 -7.51 0.94 -3.96
CA ILE A 71 -6.72 1.90 -3.19
C ILE A 71 -7.21 3.31 -3.51
N GLN A 72 -7.69 4.03 -2.49
CA GLN A 72 -8.35 5.33 -2.68
C GLN A 72 -7.60 6.50 -2.04
N THR A 73 -6.60 6.21 -1.20
CA THR A 73 -5.89 7.25 -0.43
C THR A 73 -4.44 7.32 -0.89
N PHE A 74 -4.00 8.52 -1.27
CA PHE A 74 -2.67 8.77 -1.80
C PHE A 74 -1.97 9.90 -1.04
N ALA A 75 -0.66 9.78 -0.87
CA ALA A 75 0.17 10.80 -0.24
C ALA A 75 1.21 11.31 -1.25
N PRO A 76 1.04 12.51 -1.84
CA PRO A 76 1.97 13.04 -2.83
C PRO A 76 3.22 13.64 -2.19
N PHE A 77 4.39 13.29 -2.72
CA PHE A 77 5.70 13.77 -2.30
C PHE A 77 6.45 14.36 -3.51
N PRO A 78 6.48 15.69 -3.69
CA PRO A 78 7.21 16.31 -4.79
C PRO A 78 8.72 16.30 -4.53
N SER A 79 9.48 15.92 -5.56
CA SER A 79 10.93 16.08 -5.60
C SER A 79 11.26 17.44 -6.20
N LEU A 80 11.31 18.45 -5.34
CA LEU A 80 11.73 19.79 -5.74
C LEU A 80 13.24 19.80 -6.01
N ARG A 81 13.67 20.43 -7.11
CA ARG A 81 15.08 20.78 -7.28
C ARG A 81 15.35 22.01 -6.43
N GLU A 82 16.38 21.96 -5.60
CA GLU A 82 16.94 23.16 -4.98
C GLU A 82 17.79 23.83 -6.05
N ASP A 83 17.20 24.77 -6.78
CA ASP A 83 17.93 25.71 -7.63
C ASP A 83 18.58 26.80 -6.76
#